data_AF-A0A5J4T8I7-F1
#
_entry.id   AF-A0A5J4T8I7-F1
#
_cell.length_a   1.000
_cell.length_b   1.000
_cell.length_c   1.000
_cell.angle_alpha   90.00
_cell.angle_beta   90.00
_cell.angle_gamma   90.00
#
_symmetry.space_group_name_H-M   'P 1'
#
loop_
_entity.id
_entity.type
_entity.pdbx_description
1 polymer ?
#
loop_
_entity_poly.entity_id
_entity_poly.type
_entity_poly.pdbx_seq_one_letter_code
_entity_poly.pdbx_strand_id
1 'polypeptide(L)'
;MGLIVAFSATRMVELAAIVRKNIEFDLQQMIIKTVFKKRKKPKEFVITFMRRQSICCPVAAMEKWLNAKECTKEMDEGIWLDYNKGRILGGI
;
A
#
# COMPACT_ATOMS: atom_id res chain seq x y z
N MET A 1 2.61 -6.67 -1.60
CA MET A 1 1.14 -6.83 -1.56
C MET A 1 0.68 -7.85 -0.49
N GLY A 2 1.09 -9.12 -0.57
CA GLY A 2 0.57 -10.19 0.31
C GLY A 2 0.69 -9.96 1.83
N LEU A 3 1.84 -9.45 2.30
CA LEU A 3 2.03 -9.14 3.74
C LEU A 3 0.99 -8.13 4.24
N ILE A 4 0.76 -7.06 3.49
CA ILE A 4 -0.17 -6.00 3.88
C ILE A 4 -1.58 -6.59 4.05
N VAL A 5 -2.02 -7.39 3.08
CA VAL A 5 -3.33 -8.07 3.13
C VAL A 5 -3.45 -9.03 4.30
N ALA A 6 -2.43 -9.84 4.57
CA ALA A 6 -2.45 -10.80 5.67
C ALA A 6 -2.58 -10.11 7.05
N PHE A 7 -1.93 -8.96 7.22
CA PHE A 7 -1.91 -8.24 8.50
C PHE A 7 -3.04 -7.21 8.68
N SER A 8 -3.65 -6.70 7.59
CA SER A 8 -4.74 -5.71 7.68
C SER A 8 -6.13 -6.25 7.33
N ALA A 9 -6.22 -7.48 6.84
CA ALA A 9 -7.45 -8.07 6.29
C ALA A 9 -8.14 -7.18 5.23
N THR A 10 -7.37 -6.31 4.56
CA THR A 10 -7.87 -5.41 3.52
C THR A 10 -8.12 -6.17 2.22
N ARG A 11 -9.17 -5.81 1.48
CA ARG A 11 -9.46 -6.46 0.20
C ARG A 11 -8.36 -6.11 -0.81
N MET A 12 -7.93 -7.10 -1.59
CA MET A 12 -6.91 -6.90 -2.64
C MET A 12 -7.25 -5.74 -3.58
N VAL A 13 -8.53 -5.55 -3.92
CA VAL A 13 -8.99 -4.45 -4.79
C VAL A 13 -8.81 -3.06 -4.18
N GLU A 14 -8.95 -2.95 -2.87
CA GLU A 14 -8.75 -1.66 -2.18
C GLU A 14 -7.26 -1.37 -2.03
N LEU A 15 -6.48 -2.43 -1.79
CA LEU A 15 -5.04 -2.32 -1.73
C LEU A 15 -4.44 -1.95 -3.08
N ALA A 16 -4.99 -2.50 -4.17
CA ALA A 16 -4.55 -2.22 -5.54
C ALA A 16 -4.71 -0.75 -5.93
N ALA A 17 -5.63 -0.02 -5.29
CA ALA A 17 -5.90 1.40 -5.53
C ALA A 17 -5.05 2.35 -4.67
N ILE A 18 -4.12 1.83 -3.85
CA ILE A 18 -3.22 2.66 -3.06
C ILE A 18 -2.25 3.39 -3.98
N VAL A 19 -2.17 4.70 -3.79
CA VAL A 19 -1.17 5.57 -4.41
C VAL A 19 -0.12 5.97 -3.39
N ARG A 20 1.03 6.47 -3.85
CA ARG A 20 2.17 6.75 -2.96
C ARG A 20 1.84 7.77 -1.86
N LYS A 21 1.07 8.81 -2.18
CA LYS A 21 0.62 9.83 -1.19
C LYS A 21 -0.26 9.28 -0.06
N ASN A 22 -0.82 8.08 -0.21
CA ASN A 22 -1.61 7.45 0.84
C ASN A 22 -0.75 6.87 1.95
N ILE A 23 0.57 6.78 1.75
CA ILE A 23 1.48 6.08 2.65
C ILE A 23 2.35 7.11 3.37
N GLU A 24 2.30 7.07 4.69
CA GLU A 24 3.12 7.89 5.57
C GLU A 24 4.00 6.96 6.40
N PHE A 25 5.28 7.31 6.52
CA PHE A 25 6.22 6.61 7.39
C PHE A 25 6.60 7.50 8.56
N ASP A 26 6.74 6.85 9.70
CA ASP A 26 7.38 7.35 10.90
C ASP A 26 8.47 6.35 11.31
N LEU A 27 9.38 6.75 12.20
CA LEU A 27 10.48 5.93 12.71
C LEU A 27 9.98 4.55 13.19
N GLN A 28 8.82 4.51 13.85
CA GLN A 28 8.27 3.29 14.44
C GLN A 28 7.08 2.68 13.70
N GLN A 29 6.51 3.34 12.70
CA GLN A 29 5.27 2.86 12.07
C GLN A 29 5.11 3.29 10.62
N MET A 30 4.21 2.60 9.93
CA MET A 30 3.69 2.97 8.62
C MET A 30 2.18 3.13 8.72
N ILE A 31 1.66 4.22 8.16
CA ILE A 31 0.24 4.52 8.07
C ILE A 31 -0.17 4.51 6.61
N ILE A 32 -1.23 3.78 6.29
CA ILE A 32 -1.85 3.77 4.96
C ILE A 32 -3.26 4.36 5.09
N LYS A 33 -3.48 5.52 4.48
CA LYS A 33 -4.77 6.20 4.41
C LYS A 33 -5.46 5.83 3.10
N THR A 34 -6.54 5.06 3.17
CA THR A 34 -7.26 4.60 1.97
C THR A 34 -8.76 4.84 2.11
N VAL A 35 -9.46 4.91 0.98
CA VAL A 35 -10.90 5.13 0.94
C VAL A 35 -11.58 3.85 0.46
N PHE A 36 -12.37 3.23 1.34
CA PHE A 36 -13.16 2.06 0.97
C PHE A 36 -14.57 2.49 0.55
N LYS A 37 -14.99 2.09 -0.65
CA LYS A 37 -16.38 2.21 -1.09
C LYS A 37 -17.11 0.89 -0.79
N LYS A 38 -17.94 0.87 0.24
CA LYS A 38 -18.95 -0.19 0.44
C LYS A 38 -20.33 0.39 0.13
N ARG A 39 -20.89 -0.04 -0.99
CA ARG A 39 -22.30 0.11 -1.41
C ARG A 39 -22.94 1.50 -1.58
N LYS A 40 -22.38 2.63 -1.13
CA LYS A 40 -22.79 4.00 -1.58
C LYS A 40 -22.02 5.19 -0.99
N LYS A 41 -21.31 5.04 0.14
CA LYS A 41 -20.50 6.13 0.71
C LYS A 41 -19.02 5.75 0.78
N PRO A 42 -18.11 6.58 0.24
CA PRO A 42 -16.69 6.44 0.53
C PRO A 42 -16.49 6.64 2.03
N LYS A 43 -15.79 5.71 2.68
CA LYS A 43 -15.36 5.86 4.06
C LYS A 43 -13.85 5.76 4.10
N GLU A 44 -13.23 6.72 4.75
CA GLU A 44 -11.79 6.70 4.99
C GLU A 44 -11.45 5.64 6.03
N PHE A 45 -10.39 4.91 5.77
CA PHE A 45 -9.80 3.93 6.66
C PHE A 45 -8.31 4.19 6.76
N VAL A 46 -7.83 4.08 7.99
CA VAL A 46 -6.43 4.23 8.33
C VAL A 46 -5.95 2.86 8.78
N ILE A 47 -4.96 2.32 8.07
CA ILE A 47 -4.31 1.06 8.42
C ILE A 47 -2.93 1.40 8.98
N THR A 48 -2.68 1.00 10.22
CA THR A 48 -1.42 1.25 10.90
C THR A 48 -0.64 -0.04 11.06
N PHE A 49 0.63 -0.02 10.66
CA PHE A 49 1.58 -1.10 10.86
C PHE A 49 2.71 -0.64 11.76
N MET A 50 2.92 -1.31 12.88
CA MET A 50 4.08 -1.09 13.73
C MET A 50 5.31 -1.77 13.13
N ARG A 51 6.45 -1.07 13.16
CA ARG A 51 7.74 -1.65 12.78
C ARG A 51 8.09 -2.75 13.78
N ARG A 52 8.35 -3.95 13.27
CA ARG A 52 8.77 -5.12 14.08
C ARG A 52 10.15 -5.58 13.64
N GLN A 53 10.97 -6.03 14.60
CA GLN A 53 12.24 -6.71 14.34
C GLN A 53 11.97 -8.18 13.98
N SER A 54 11.33 -8.40 12.84
CA SER A 54 10.98 -9.74 12.36
C SER A 54 11.30 -9.86 10.88
N ILE A 55 11.60 -11.07 10.43
CA ILE A 55 11.83 -11.40 9.01
C ILE A 55 10.65 -10.93 8.14
N CYS A 56 9.42 -11.05 8.64
CA CYS A 56 8.20 -10.65 7.95
C CYS A 56 7.67 -9.28 8.43
N CYS A 57 8.49 -8.23 8.37
CA CYS A 57 8.08 -6.87 8.77
C CYS A 57 7.40 -6.13 7.59
N PRO A 58 6.09 -5.81 7.66
CA PRO A 58 5.39 -5.13 6.58
C PRO A 58 5.95 -3.74 6.29
N VAL A 59 6.40 -3.02 7.33
CA VAL A 59 7.02 -1.69 7.21
C VAL A 59 8.30 -1.78 6.38
N ALA A 60 9.23 -2.65 6.76
CA ALA A 60 10.51 -2.80 6.06
C ALA A 60 10.33 -3.32 4.62
N ALA A 61 9.37 -4.23 4.40
CA ALA A 61 9.04 -4.70 3.07
C ALA A 61 8.50 -3.57 2.18
N MET A 62 7.66 -2.70 2.74
CA MET A 62 7.10 -1.56 2.01
C MET A 62 8.15 -0.51 1.68
N GLU A 63 9.04 -0.19 2.62
CA GLU A 63 10.17 0.73 2.38
C GLU A 63 11.06 0.24 1.24
N LYS A 64 11.40 -1.06 1.25
CA LYS A 64 12.18 -1.67 0.16
C LYS A 64 11.45 -1.57 -1.17
N TRP A 65 10.14 -1.83 -1.19
CA TRP A 65 9.33 -1.76 -2.40
C TRP A 65 9.24 -0.33 -2.97
N LEU A 66 8.95 0.67 -2.13
CA LEU A 66 8.82 2.07 -2.57
C LEU A 66 10.15 2.70 -3.04
N ASN A 67 11.28 2.07 -2.73
CA ASN A 67 12.61 2.44 -3.19
C ASN A 67 13.11 1.60 -4.37
N ALA A 68 12.37 0.53 -4.75
CA ALA A 68 12.70 -0.28 -5.90
C ALA A 68 12.54 0.52 -7.20
N LYS A 69 13.29 0.16 -8.24
CA LYS A 69 13.26 0.87 -9.54
C LYS A 69 11.91 0.69 -10.25
N GLU A 70 11.26 -0.42 -9.97
CA GLU A 70 9.99 -0.87 -10.54
C GLU A 70 8.79 -0.15 -9.93
N CYS A 71 8.96 0.48 -8.76
CA CYS A 71 7.90 1.26 -8.14
C CYS A 71 7.98 2.71 -8.63
N THR A 72 6.84 3.25 -9.04
CA THR A 72 6.73 4.68 -9.37
C THR A 72 7.11 5.56 -8.18
N LYS A 73 7.72 6.70 -8.51
CA LYS A 73 8.06 7.77 -7.57
C LYS A 73 7.00 8.88 -7.54
N GLU A 74 6.08 8.87 -8.51
CA GLU A 74 5.00 9.84 -8.60
C GLU A 74 4.02 9.67 -7.44
N MET A 75 3.59 10.79 -6.86
CA MET A 75 2.78 10.77 -5.64
C MET A 75 1.34 10.31 -5.89
N ASP A 76 0.81 10.59 -7.07
CA ASP A 76 -0.57 10.31 -7.47
C ASP A 76 -0.73 8.99 -8.24
N GLU A 77 0.37 8.27 -8.50
CA GLU A 77 0.33 6.99 -9.19
C GLU A 77 0.24 5.81 -8.20
N GLY A 78 -0.33 4.71 -8.71
CA GLY A 78 -0.45 3.47 -7.98
C GLY A 78 0.92 2.85 -7.69
N ILE A 79 1.05 2.22 -6.52
CA ILE A 79 2.35 1.67 -6.09
C ILE A 79 2.60 0.23 -6.56
N TRP A 80 1.61 -0.44 -7.15
CA TRP A 80 1.72 -1.86 -7.49
C TRP A 80 1.94 -2.04 -8.99
N LEU A 81 2.97 -2.81 -9.35
CA LEU A 81 3.25 -3.15 -10.74
C LEU A 81 2.62 -4.50 -11.09
N ASP A 82 1.86 -4.54 -12.19
CA ASP A 82 1.49 -5.78 -12.86
C ASP A 82 2.68 -6.26 -13.70
N TYR A 83 3.40 -7.28 -13.22
CA TYR A 83 4.56 -7.83 -13.92
C TYR A 83 4.22 -8.44 -15.29
N ASN A 84 3.01 -8.97 -15.47
CA ASN A 84 2.63 -9.60 -16.74
C ASN A 84 2.31 -8.54 -17.80
N LYS A 85 1.73 -7.42 -17.38
CA LYS A 85 1.27 -6.35 -18.28
C LYS A 85 2.21 -5.16 -18.34
N GLY A 86 3.23 -5.10 -17.49
CA GLY A 86 4.18 -3.99 -17.39
C GLY A 86 3.52 -2.65 -17.04
N ARG A 87 2.38 -2.67 -16.34
CA ARG A 87 1.59 -1.47 -16.04
C ARG A 87 1.29 -1.35 -14.56
N ILE A 88 1.13 -0.11 -14.10
CA ILE A 88 0.76 0.21 -12.73
C ILE A 88 -0.72 -0.15 -12.49
N LEU A 89 -1.01 -0.78 -11.36
CA LEU A 89 -2.37 -1.03 -10.88
C LEU A 89 -2.92 0.21 -10.18
N GLY A 90 -4.25 0.38 -10.21
CA GLY A 90 -4.89 1.50 -9.51
C GLY A 90 -4.80 2.83 -10.25
N GLY A 91 -4.20 2.87 -11.44
CA GLY A 91 -4.43 3.95 -12.40
C GLY A 91 -5.90 3.89 -12.86
N ILE A 92 -6.66 4.89 -12.48
CA ILE A 92 -8.01 5.16 -12.99
C ILE A 92 -7.88 6.27 -14.02
#